data_AF-A0A1V6TEA9-F1
#
_entry.id   AF-A0A1V6TEA9-F1
#
_cell.length_a   1.000
_cell.length_b   1.000
_cell.length_c   1.000
_cell.angle_alpha   90.00
_cell.angle_beta   90.00
_cell.angle_gamma   90.00
#
_symmetry.space_group_name_H-M   'P 1'
#
loop_
_entity.id
_entity.type
_entity.pdbx_description
1 polymer ?
#
loop_
_entity_poly.entity_id
_entity_poly.type
_entity_poly.pdbx_seq_one_letter_code
_entity_poly.pdbx_strand_id
1 'polypeptide(L)'
;MAAATNTLEHFIWSTLPNTGGKLFVPQFEGKNMVDEFIKSSNTLLVKTTFLLLGFYQENFEYPFFTPLEIPGNGQYIQLLPIPKTTSLSTHLPSLGAAKKNIGLFVKAILEQPEKTLHGKYVSGYVEKLTLDQLLQKRAKVHGRNAHYVEIDQQTFKGLWSELGDKMITPMLEFHRS
;
A
#
# COMPACT_ATOMS: atom_id res chain seq x y z
N MET A 1 18.55 14.73 12.15
CA MET A 1 18.28 13.87 10.97
C MET A 1 17.61 14.71 9.89
N ALA A 2 17.90 14.41 8.62
CA ALA A 2 17.56 15.15 7.38
C ALA A 2 17.63 16.70 7.48
N ALA A 3 16.62 17.35 8.06
CA ALA A 3 16.55 18.80 8.24
C ALA A 3 17.78 19.41 8.95
N ALA A 4 18.41 18.65 9.86
CA ALA A 4 19.61 19.08 10.60
C ALA A 4 20.94 18.72 9.89
N THR A 5 20.89 18.10 8.72
CA THR A 5 22.08 17.65 7.98
C THR A 5 22.39 18.63 6.86
N ASN A 6 23.36 19.53 7.09
CA ASN A 6 23.67 20.62 6.15
C ASN A 6 24.17 20.12 4.78
N THR A 7 24.83 18.96 4.74
CA THR A 7 25.35 18.32 3.52
C THR A 7 24.31 17.47 2.79
N LEU A 8 23.05 17.43 3.25
CA LEU A 8 22.00 16.69 2.56
C LEU A 8 21.67 17.36 1.23
N GLU A 9 21.69 16.59 0.15
CA GLU A 9 21.36 17.05 -1.20
C GLU A 9 19.98 16.57 -1.65
N HIS A 10 19.63 15.32 -1.32
CA HIS A 10 18.37 14.70 -1.71
C HIS A 10 17.80 13.88 -0.55
N PHE A 11 16.57 14.17 -0.16
CA PHE A 11 15.78 13.42 0.80
C PHE A 11 14.63 12.69 0.10
N ILE A 12 14.56 11.37 0.21
CA ILE A 12 13.45 10.58 -0.31
C ILE A 12 12.58 10.17 0.87
N TRP A 13 11.36 10.67 0.91
CA TRP A 13 10.40 10.39 1.97
C TRP A 13 9.32 9.43 1.48
N SER A 14 9.22 8.26 2.09
CA SER A 14 8.14 7.31 1.82
C SER A 14 6.86 7.76 2.52
N THR A 15 5.87 8.16 1.74
CA THR A 15 4.58 8.67 2.23
C THR A 15 3.40 7.77 1.84
N LEU A 16 2.20 8.11 2.31
CA LEU A 16 0.91 7.48 1.99
C LEU A 16 -0.10 8.55 1.57
N PRO A 17 -1.22 8.17 0.89
CA PRO A 17 -2.25 9.14 0.52
C PRO A 17 -2.82 9.89 1.72
N ASN A 18 -3.05 11.19 1.56
CA ASN A 18 -3.77 12.00 2.53
C ASN A 18 -5.28 11.90 2.27
N THR A 19 -6.06 11.55 3.30
CA THR A 19 -7.53 11.43 3.22
C THR A 19 -8.24 12.78 3.21
N GLY A 20 -7.51 13.89 3.37
CA GLY A 20 -8.05 15.24 3.51
C GLY A 20 -8.87 15.40 4.79
N GLY A 21 -8.61 14.60 5.83
CA GLY A 21 -9.36 14.59 7.08
C GLY A 21 -10.73 13.91 7.00
N LYS A 22 -11.11 13.37 5.83
CA LYS A 22 -12.38 12.65 5.66
C LYS A 22 -12.43 11.33 6.40
N LEU A 23 -11.25 10.77 6.68
CA LEU A 23 -11.13 9.49 7.35
C LEU A 23 -9.84 9.40 8.15
N PHE A 24 -9.96 8.93 9.39
CA PHE A 24 -8.82 8.66 10.24
C PHE A 24 -8.26 7.26 9.96
N VAL A 25 -7.09 7.23 9.31
CA VAL A 25 -6.30 6.02 9.09
C VAL A 25 -4.98 6.22 9.84
N PRO A 26 -4.77 5.61 11.03
CA PRO A 26 -3.63 5.91 11.91
C PRO A 26 -2.27 5.88 11.17
N GLN A 27 -2.10 4.89 10.29
CA GLN A 27 -0.89 4.70 9.49
C GLN A 27 -0.67 5.79 8.43
N PHE A 28 -1.75 6.44 7.95
CA PHE A 28 -1.64 7.56 7.00
C PHE A 28 -1.37 8.85 7.77
N GLU A 29 -2.02 9.04 8.91
CA GLU A 29 -1.92 10.29 9.68
C GLU A 29 -0.50 10.57 10.17
N GLY A 30 0.19 9.55 10.68
CA GLY A 30 1.60 9.67 11.06
C GLY A 30 2.49 10.17 9.92
N LYS A 31 2.23 9.74 8.68
CA LYS A 31 2.97 10.18 7.49
C LYS A 31 2.52 11.54 7.01
N ASN A 32 1.22 11.84 7.05
CA ASN A 32 0.67 13.16 6.71
C ASN A 32 1.26 14.26 7.57
N MET A 33 1.43 14.04 8.89
CA MET A 33 2.09 15.01 9.76
C MET A 33 3.54 15.30 9.34
N VAL A 34 4.27 14.27 8.90
CA VAL A 34 5.64 14.45 8.39
C VAL A 34 5.63 15.14 7.02
N ASP A 35 4.67 14.84 6.15
CA ASP A 35 4.49 15.53 4.88
C ASP A 35 4.30 17.03 5.10
N GLU A 36 3.43 17.42 6.04
CA GLU A 36 3.19 18.83 6.37
C GLU A 36 4.42 19.48 7.01
N PHE A 37 5.14 18.78 7.88
CA PHE A 37 6.42 19.26 8.41
C PHE A 37 7.42 19.54 7.28
N ILE A 38 7.59 18.61 6.33
CA ILE A 38 8.50 18.79 5.19
C ILE A 38 8.06 19.98 4.33
N LYS A 39 6.76 20.07 4.00
CA LYS A 39 6.21 21.15 3.17
C LYS A 39 6.32 22.53 3.82
N SER A 40 6.26 22.60 5.16
CA SER A 40 6.43 23.86 5.90
C SER A 40 7.84 24.44 5.82
N SER A 41 8.84 23.62 5.47
CA SER A 41 10.25 24.03 5.36
C SER A 41 10.68 24.06 3.89
N ASN A 42 10.75 25.25 3.29
CA ASN A 42 11.18 25.38 1.90
C ASN A 42 12.57 24.78 1.64
N THR A 43 13.49 24.92 2.60
CA THR A 43 14.87 24.38 2.50
C THR A 43 14.90 22.85 2.48
N LEU A 44 13.99 22.19 3.18
CA LEU A 44 13.85 20.74 3.15
C LEU A 44 13.03 20.28 1.94
N LEU A 45 11.94 20.99 1.62
CA LEU A 45 11.04 20.68 0.52
C LEU A 45 11.76 20.66 -0.83
N VAL A 46 12.64 21.65 -1.09
CA VAL A 46 13.39 21.70 -2.36
C VAL A 46 14.30 20.48 -2.56
N LYS A 47 14.76 19.87 -1.46
CA LYS A 47 15.59 18.67 -1.45
C LYS A 47 14.78 17.38 -1.41
N THR A 48 13.44 17.45 -1.31
CA THR A 48 12.62 16.28 -1.03
C THR A 48 11.92 15.73 -2.27
N THR A 49 11.87 14.41 -2.37
CA THR A 49 10.93 13.66 -3.22
C THR A 49 9.98 12.86 -2.32
N PHE A 50 8.69 12.93 -2.58
CA PHE A 50 7.67 12.10 -1.94
C PHE A 50 7.48 10.81 -2.75
N LEU A 51 7.74 9.66 -2.13
CA LEU A 51 7.60 8.34 -2.77
C LEU A 51 6.35 7.63 -2.24
N LEU A 52 5.36 7.41 -3.10
CA LEU A 52 4.18 6.60 -2.81
C LEU A 52 4.35 5.22 -3.43
N LEU A 53 4.40 4.20 -2.59
CA LEU A 53 4.55 2.83 -3.05
C LEU A 53 3.18 2.14 -3.14
N GLY A 54 2.99 1.35 -4.20
CA GLY A 54 1.82 0.51 -4.37
C GLY A 54 1.79 -0.68 -3.40
N PHE A 55 0.78 -1.54 -3.54
CA PHE A 55 0.56 -2.72 -2.73
C PHE A 55 1.70 -3.75 -2.87
N TYR A 56 2.16 -4.31 -1.75
CA TYR A 56 3.28 -5.26 -1.72
C TYR A 56 2.77 -6.69 -1.86
N GLN A 57 3.49 -7.52 -2.60
CA GLN A 57 3.21 -8.95 -2.64
C GLN A 57 3.35 -9.58 -1.24
N GLU A 58 4.29 -9.09 -0.44
CA GLU A 58 4.53 -9.51 0.93
C GLU A 58 3.31 -9.29 1.85
N ASN A 59 2.34 -8.46 1.46
CA ASN A 59 1.09 -8.33 2.22
C ASN A 59 0.31 -9.64 2.30
N PHE A 60 0.50 -10.58 1.35
CA PHE A 60 -0.06 -11.93 1.42
C PHE A 60 0.58 -12.82 2.49
N GLU A 61 1.59 -12.35 3.22
CA GLU A 61 2.14 -13.05 4.38
C GLU A 61 1.36 -12.71 5.66
N TYR A 62 0.56 -11.63 5.65
CA TYR A 62 -0.36 -11.36 6.75
C TYR A 62 -1.49 -12.39 6.75
N PRO A 63 -1.81 -13.03 7.90
CA PRO A 63 -2.82 -14.09 7.96
C PRO A 63 -4.17 -13.68 7.36
N PHE A 64 -4.60 -12.45 7.61
CA PHE A 64 -5.87 -11.91 7.15
C PHE A 64 -5.92 -11.58 5.65
N PHE A 65 -4.77 -11.46 4.98
CA PHE A 65 -4.69 -11.32 3.52
C PHE A 65 -4.37 -12.64 2.82
N THR A 66 -3.88 -13.64 3.55
CA THR A 66 -3.47 -14.93 2.99
C THR A 66 -4.69 -15.73 2.54
N PRO A 67 -4.75 -16.18 1.27
CA PRO A 67 -5.76 -17.13 0.83
C PRO A 67 -5.67 -18.45 1.61
N LEU A 68 -6.79 -18.88 2.18
CA LEU A 68 -6.93 -20.10 2.96
C LEU A 68 -7.20 -21.29 2.05
N GLU A 69 -6.59 -22.44 2.32
CA GLU A 69 -6.86 -23.68 1.59
C GLU A 69 -8.15 -24.34 2.09
N ILE A 70 -9.02 -24.72 1.15
CA ILE A 70 -10.19 -25.54 1.42
C ILE A 70 -9.77 -27.01 1.45
N PRO A 71 -10.00 -27.72 2.57
CA PRO A 71 -9.65 -29.14 2.68
C PRO A 71 -10.33 -29.99 1.59
N GLY A 72 -9.58 -30.94 1.04
CA GLY A 72 -10.11 -32.00 0.17
C GLY A 72 -10.23 -31.66 -1.33
N ASN A 73 -10.21 -30.38 -1.72
CA ASN A 73 -10.28 -30.00 -3.15
C ASN A 73 -9.14 -29.10 -3.63
N GLY A 74 -8.26 -28.65 -2.71
CA GLY A 74 -7.12 -27.82 -3.06
C GLY A 74 -7.54 -26.51 -3.73
N GLN A 75 -8.65 -25.93 -3.32
CA GLN A 75 -9.04 -24.58 -3.72
C GLN A 75 -8.59 -23.59 -2.66
N TYR A 76 -8.35 -22.34 -3.07
CA TYR A 76 -8.12 -21.24 -2.14
C TYR A 76 -9.36 -20.37 -2.01
N ILE A 77 -9.57 -19.84 -0.81
CA ILE A 77 -10.56 -18.80 -0.54
C ILE A 77 -9.86 -17.60 0.10
N GLN A 78 -10.19 -16.39 -0.36
CA GLN A 78 -9.76 -15.16 0.30
C GLN A 78 -11.00 -14.46 0.86
N LEU A 79 -10.99 -14.22 2.17
CA LEU A 79 -12.09 -13.62 2.92
C LEU A 79 -11.70 -12.20 3.33
N LEU A 80 -12.23 -11.20 2.65
CA LEU A 80 -11.95 -9.80 2.98
C LEU A 80 -13.24 -8.96 3.05
N PRO A 81 -13.30 -7.92 3.90
CA PRO A 81 -14.45 -7.03 3.96
C PRO A 81 -14.40 -5.92 2.91
N ILE A 82 -13.83 -6.21 1.74
CA ILE A 82 -13.66 -5.27 0.64
C ILE A 82 -14.70 -5.60 -0.44
N PRO A 83 -15.65 -4.70 -0.72
CA PRO A 83 -16.55 -4.91 -1.84
C PRO A 83 -15.80 -4.99 -3.17
N LYS A 84 -16.22 -5.91 -4.05
CA LYS A 84 -15.66 -6.07 -5.41
C LYS A 84 -15.81 -4.82 -6.30
N THR A 85 -16.58 -3.83 -5.83
CA THR A 85 -16.88 -2.58 -6.52
C THR A 85 -16.04 -1.38 -6.06
N THR A 86 -15.26 -1.51 -4.98
CA THR A 86 -14.42 -0.40 -4.48
C THR A 86 -13.23 -0.09 -5.39
N SER A 87 -12.68 1.12 -5.27
CA SER A 87 -11.44 1.48 -5.99
C SER A 87 -10.26 0.57 -5.63
N LEU A 88 -10.18 0.11 -4.38
CA LEU A 88 -9.15 -0.86 -3.95
C LEU A 88 -9.29 -2.21 -4.64
N SER A 89 -10.52 -2.68 -4.85
CA SER A 89 -10.76 -3.96 -5.51
C SER A 89 -10.74 -3.85 -7.03
N THR A 90 -10.94 -2.65 -7.61
CA THR A 90 -10.99 -2.45 -9.07
C THR A 90 -9.71 -1.85 -9.67
N HIS A 91 -8.90 -1.12 -8.88
CA HIS A 91 -7.72 -0.39 -9.34
C HIS A 91 -6.63 -0.36 -8.26
N LEU A 92 -5.98 -1.49 -8.00
CA LEU A 92 -4.87 -1.61 -7.07
C LEU A 92 -3.52 -1.43 -7.78
N PRO A 93 -2.76 -0.34 -7.55
CA PRO A 93 -1.38 -0.25 -7.99
C PRO A 93 -0.56 -1.25 -7.19
N SER A 94 0.08 -2.20 -7.86
CA SER A 94 0.92 -3.23 -7.25
C SER A 94 2.39 -2.89 -7.43
N LEU A 95 3.15 -2.89 -6.34
CA LEU A 95 4.61 -2.82 -6.36
C LEU A 95 5.22 -4.19 -6.70
N GLY A 96 4.48 -5.29 -6.50
CA GLY A 96 5.04 -6.64 -6.53
C GLY A 96 5.98 -6.87 -5.34
N ALA A 97 7.11 -7.54 -5.56
CA ALA A 97 8.08 -7.85 -4.51
C ALA A 97 8.83 -6.59 -4.04
N ALA A 98 8.51 -6.13 -2.83
CA ALA A 98 9.08 -4.92 -2.23
C ALA A 98 10.61 -4.98 -2.16
N LYS A 99 11.16 -6.14 -1.75
CA LYS A 99 12.63 -6.34 -1.65
C LYS A 99 13.38 -6.17 -2.97
N LYS A 100 12.71 -6.32 -4.11
CA LYS A 100 13.30 -6.16 -5.44
C LYS A 100 13.08 -4.76 -6.00
N ASN A 101 11.87 -4.21 -5.84
CA ASN A 101 11.45 -3.05 -6.61
C ASN A 101 11.67 -1.71 -5.91
N ILE A 102 11.64 -1.63 -4.57
CA ILE A 102 11.83 -0.35 -3.85
C ILE A 102 13.18 0.28 -4.21
N GLY A 103 14.26 -0.51 -4.17
CA GLY A 103 15.60 -0.02 -4.51
C GLY A 103 15.71 0.51 -5.93
N LEU A 104 14.97 -0.07 -6.88
CA LEU A 104 14.94 0.38 -8.28
C LEU A 104 14.26 1.75 -8.41
N PHE A 105 13.14 1.97 -7.71
CA PHE A 105 12.49 3.29 -7.68
C PHE A 105 13.38 4.33 -7.00
N VAL A 106 13.99 4.00 -5.86
CA VAL A 106 14.93 4.89 -5.16
C VAL A 106 16.10 5.27 -6.06
N LYS A 107 16.72 4.29 -6.73
CA LYS A 107 17.80 4.53 -7.69
C LYS A 107 17.36 5.46 -8.83
N ALA A 108 16.21 5.19 -9.45
CA ALA A 108 15.69 6.01 -10.54
C ALA A 108 15.36 7.46 -10.12
N ILE A 109 14.94 7.66 -8.87
CA ILE A 109 14.73 9.00 -8.28
C ILE A 109 16.05 9.74 -8.14
N LEU A 110 17.08 9.08 -7.60
CA LEU A 110 18.41 9.67 -7.43
C LEU A 110 19.11 9.96 -8.75
N GLU A 111 18.86 9.15 -9.79
CA GLU A 111 19.42 9.33 -11.14
C GLU A 111 18.75 10.44 -11.95
N GLN A 112 17.56 10.91 -11.54
CA GLN A 112 16.78 11.93 -12.26
C GLN A 112 16.26 13.04 -11.32
N PRO A 113 17.14 13.68 -10.53
CA PRO A 113 16.75 14.68 -9.54
C PRO A 113 16.00 15.86 -10.17
N GLU A 114 16.29 16.21 -11.43
CA GLU A 114 15.61 17.27 -12.18
C GLU A 114 14.12 17.00 -12.41
N LYS A 115 13.69 15.73 -12.34
CA LYS A 115 12.28 15.32 -12.48
C LYS A 115 11.60 15.09 -11.13
N THR A 116 12.38 14.84 -10.07
CA THR A 116 11.85 14.30 -8.81
C THR A 116 12.05 15.19 -7.59
N LEU A 117 12.98 16.14 -7.60
CA LEU A 117 13.19 17.10 -6.51
C LEU A 117 12.09 18.17 -6.47
N HIS A 118 12.21 19.11 -5.53
CA HIS A 118 11.25 20.20 -5.32
C HIS A 118 9.86 19.72 -4.90
N GLY A 119 9.82 18.72 -4.02
CA GLY A 119 8.59 18.22 -3.41
C GLY A 119 7.70 17.45 -4.40
N LYS A 120 8.26 16.92 -5.49
CA LYS A 120 7.48 16.12 -6.44
C LYS A 120 7.13 14.76 -5.85
N TYR A 121 6.02 14.23 -6.35
CA TYR A 121 5.48 12.94 -5.98
C TYR A 121 5.85 11.90 -7.05
N VAL A 122 6.43 10.78 -6.63
CA VAL A 122 6.74 9.64 -7.48
C VAL A 122 5.92 8.44 -7.02
N SER A 123 5.09 7.91 -7.91
CA SER A 123 4.29 6.71 -7.66
C SER A 123 5.04 5.47 -8.12
N GLY A 124 5.43 4.61 -7.16
CA GLY A 124 6.12 3.35 -7.41
C GLY A 124 5.15 2.17 -7.49
N TYR A 125 4.83 1.73 -8.70
CA TYR A 125 4.11 0.49 -8.97
C TYR A 125 4.56 -0.08 -10.33
N VAL A 126 4.46 -1.41 -10.49
CA VAL A 126 4.87 -2.11 -11.71
C VAL A 126 3.67 -2.53 -12.56
N GLU A 127 2.50 -2.65 -11.95
CA GLU A 127 1.25 -2.99 -12.62
C GLU A 127 0.03 -2.45 -11.85
N LYS A 128 -1.12 -2.40 -12.53
CA LYS A 128 -2.42 -2.14 -11.90
C LYS A 128 -3.27 -3.39 -12.05
N LEU A 129 -3.79 -3.88 -10.94
CA LEU A 129 -4.60 -5.09 -10.88
C LEU A 129 -5.87 -4.87 -10.05
N THR A 130 -6.83 -5.76 -10.17
CA THR A 130 -7.88 -5.94 -9.16
C THR A 130 -7.37 -6.85 -8.04
N LEU A 131 -7.99 -6.79 -6.85
CA LEU A 131 -7.68 -7.76 -5.78
C LEU A 131 -7.93 -9.21 -6.24
N ASP A 132 -8.99 -9.41 -7.02
CA ASP A 132 -9.30 -10.72 -7.61
C ASP A 132 -8.22 -11.15 -8.61
N GLN A 133 -7.77 -10.28 -9.52
CA GLN A 133 -6.68 -10.60 -10.45
C GLN A 133 -5.39 -10.95 -9.71
N LEU A 134 -5.07 -10.25 -8.63
CA LEU A 134 -3.90 -10.54 -7.80
C LEU A 134 -4.02 -11.92 -7.12
N LEU A 135 -5.21 -12.25 -6.60
CA LEU A 135 -5.53 -13.58 -6.06
C LEU A 135 -5.40 -14.67 -7.12
N GLN A 136 -5.98 -14.48 -8.30
CA GLN A 136 -5.92 -15.44 -9.40
C GLN A 136 -4.48 -15.66 -9.88
N LYS A 137 -3.67 -14.59 -9.97
CA LYS A 137 -2.24 -14.71 -10.31
C LYS A 137 -1.49 -15.59 -9.31
N ARG A 138 -1.70 -15.39 -8.00
CA ARG A 138 -1.09 -16.20 -6.95
C ARG A 138 -1.54 -17.65 -7.02
N ALA A 139 -2.85 -17.88 -7.16
CA ALA A 139 -3.42 -19.23 -7.24
C ALA A 139 -2.88 -20.03 -8.43
N LYS A 140 -2.75 -19.38 -9.60
CA LYS A 140 -2.19 -19.97 -10.82
C LYS A 140 -0.74 -20.44 -10.62
N VAL A 141 0.09 -19.70 -9.88
CA VAL A 141 1.48 -20.10 -9.57
C VAL A 141 1.52 -21.41 -8.78
N HIS A 142 0.51 -21.65 -7.94
CA HIS A 142 0.37 -22.89 -7.17
C HIS A 142 -0.38 -24.01 -7.92
N GLY A 143 -0.85 -23.77 -9.14
CA GLY A 143 -1.69 -24.73 -9.88
C GLY A 143 -3.07 -24.93 -9.26
N ARG A 144 -3.59 -23.91 -8.58
CA ARG A 144 -4.81 -23.97 -7.76
C ARG A 144 -5.84 -22.96 -8.28
N ASN A 145 -7.12 -23.23 -8.02
CA ASN A 145 -8.20 -22.26 -8.23
C ASN A 145 -8.39 -21.43 -6.96
N ALA A 146 -8.83 -20.18 -7.10
CA ALA A 146 -9.11 -19.32 -5.96
C ALA A 146 -10.42 -18.55 -6.09
N HIS A 147 -11.07 -18.32 -4.95
CA HIS A 147 -12.33 -17.59 -4.85
C HIS A 147 -12.16 -16.40 -3.91
N TYR A 148 -12.42 -15.20 -4.43
CA TYR A 148 -12.60 -14.03 -3.60
C TYR A 148 -14.03 -13.99 -3.06
N VAL A 149 -14.18 -13.98 -1.74
CA VAL A 149 -15.46 -13.87 -1.04
C VAL A 149 -15.44 -12.62 -0.17
N GLU A 150 -16.34 -11.70 -0.49
CA GLU A 150 -16.63 -10.55 0.34
C GLU A 150 -17.38 -11.01 1.58
N ILE A 151 -16.91 -10.60 2.77
CA ILE A 151 -17.57 -10.84 4.05
C ILE A 151 -17.87 -9.51 4.74
N ASP A 152 -18.81 -9.48 5.68
CA ASP A 152 -19.05 -8.27 6.46
C ASP A 152 -17.91 -8.02 7.48
N GLN A 153 -17.83 -6.79 7.99
CA GLN A 153 -16.80 -6.40 8.95
C GLN A 153 -16.90 -7.17 10.28
N GLN A 154 -18.12 -7.51 10.74
CA GLN A 154 -18.32 -8.22 12.00
C GLN A 154 -17.79 -9.65 11.89
N THR A 155 -18.07 -10.33 10.77
CA THR A 155 -17.52 -11.64 10.42
C THR A 155 -16.00 -11.58 10.35
N PHE A 156 -15.42 -10.57 9.68
CA PHE A 156 -13.97 -10.42 9.60
C PHE A 156 -13.31 -10.22 10.98
N LYS A 157 -13.89 -9.39 11.85
CA LYS A 157 -13.42 -9.20 13.24
C LYS A 157 -13.53 -10.46 14.07
N GLY A 158 -14.52 -11.31 13.81
CA GLY A 158 -14.66 -12.61 14.49
C GLY A 158 -13.62 -13.64 14.03
N LEU A 159 -13.17 -13.56 12.77
CA LEU A 159 -12.20 -14.49 12.19
C LEU A 159 -10.74 -14.13 12.49
N TRP A 160 -10.43 -12.83 12.62
CA TRP A 160 -9.05 -12.34 12.73
C TRP A 160 -8.84 -11.54 14.03
N SER A 161 -7.61 -11.55 14.55
CA SER A 161 -7.26 -10.81 15.76
C SER A 161 -7.48 -9.30 15.60
N GLU A 162 -7.53 -8.56 16.72
CA GLU A 162 -7.67 -7.09 16.71
C GLU A 162 -6.68 -6.37 15.78
N LEU A 163 -5.50 -6.96 15.54
CA LEU A 163 -4.49 -6.41 14.63
C LEU A 163 -4.99 -6.37 13.18
N GLY A 164 -5.70 -7.41 12.72
CA GLY A 164 -6.29 -7.46 11.38
C GLY A 164 -7.37 -6.40 11.20
N ASP A 165 -8.23 -6.22 12.20
CA ASP A 165 -9.28 -5.18 12.20
C ASP A 165 -8.69 -3.76 12.15
N LYS A 166 -7.72 -3.46 13.01
CA LYS A 166 -7.08 -2.14 13.09
C LYS A 166 -6.33 -1.75 11.82
N MET A 167 -5.87 -2.71 11.01
CA MET A 167 -5.18 -2.45 9.75
C MET A 167 -6.13 -2.34 8.55
N ILE A 168 -7.10 -3.25 8.43
CA ILE A 168 -7.96 -3.36 7.26
C ILE A 168 -9.14 -2.39 7.32
N THR A 169 -9.80 -2.27 8.47
CA THR A 169 -11.05 -1.50 8.60
C THR A 169 -10.86 -0.02 8.21
N PRO A 170 -9.80 0.68 8.67
CA PRO A 170 -9.56 2.05 8.23
C PRO A 170 -9.20 2.15 6.74
N MET A 171 -8.47 1.16 6.19
CA MET A 171 -8.18 1.15 4.75
C MET A 171 -9.45 0.92 3.91
N LEU A 172 -10.43 0.18 4.40
CA LEU A 172 -11.69 -0.05 3.71
C LEU A 172 -12.54 1.20 3.61
N GLU A 173 -12.66 1.94 4.70
CA GLU A 173 -13.42 3.19 4.74
C GLU A 173 -12.83 4.21 3.75
N PHE A 174 -11.51 4.20 3.54
CA PHE A 174 -10.83 5.12 2.62
C PHE A 174 -11.25 4.89 1.17
N HIS A 175 -11.45 3.64 0.78
CA HIS A 175 -11.78 3.27 -0.60
C HIS A 175 -13.30 3.24 -0.87
N ARG A 176 -14.12 3.58 0.14
CA ARG A 176 -15.57 3.79 -0.01
C ARG A 176 -15.94 5.27 -0.22
N SER A 177 -15.09 6.21 0.20
CA SER A 177 -15.29 7.67 0.11
C SER A 177 -14.79 8.28 -1.19
#